data_AF-A0A7S2Y028-F1
#
_entry.id   AF-A0A7S2Y028-F1
#
_cell.length_a   1.000
_cell.length_b   1.000
_cell.length_c   1.000
_cell.angle_alpha   90.00
_cell.angle_beta   90.00
_cell.angle_gamma   90.00
#
_symmetry.space_group_name_H-M   'P 1'
#
loop_
_entity.id
_entity.type
_entity.pdbx_description
1 polymer ?
#
loop_
_entity_poly.entity_id
_entity_poly.type
_entity_poly.pdbx_seq_one_letter_code
_entity_poly.pdbx_strand_id
1 'polypeptide(L)'
;KNLIQRNQRHATSTQGATKGGRRGGGVDSSSSMSGAAGGEARIPLPFVVVSTSNQTIIQCEMSEDRADVFFNFSSAFEINDDNEILKRMGMARVNKYEDLVDLIPPDLIRYLPPEVYNNSVEGASKAAPATQASSETQQLLHGTSL
;
A
#
# COMPACT_ATOMS: atom_id res chain seq x y z
N LYS A 1 14.79 -0.21 -8.38
CA LYS A 1 16.04 -0.23 -7.55
C LYS A 1 15.78 0.17 -6.10
N ASN A 2 15.10 1.29 -5.84
CA ASN A 2 14.84 1.79 -4.47
C ASN A 2 14.16 0.76 -3.55
N LEU A 3 13.14 0.04 -4.04
CA LEU A 3 12.48 -1.02 -3.27
C LEU A 3 13.46 -2.11 -2.80
N ILE A 4 14.37 -2.53 -3.69
CA ILE A 4 15.35 -3.57 -3.40
C ILE A 4 16.33 -3.07 -2.33
N GLN A 5 16.86 -1.86 -2.50
CA GLN A 5 17.80 -1.27 -1.54
C GLN A 5 17.14 -1.10 -0.16
N ARG A 6 15.88 -0.64 -0.11
CA ARG A 6 15.10 -0.53 1.13
C ARG A 6 14.92 -1.90 1.79
N ASN A 7 14.50 -2.91 1.03
CA ASN A 7 14.27 -4.25 1.56
C ASN A 7 15.57 -4.89 2.08
N GLN A 8 16.71 -4.65 1.43
CA GLN A 8 18.03 -5.10 1.89
C GLN A 8 18.42 -4.46 3.22
N ARG A 9 18.22 -3.14 3.38
CA ARG A 9 18.48 -2.42 4.65
C ARG A 9 17.66 -2.98 5.81
N HIS A 10 16.38 -3.29 5.58
CA HIS A 10 15.51 -3.89 6.61
C HIS A 10 15.87 -5.35 6.92
N ALA A 11 16.39 -6.12 5.95
CA ALA A 11 16.83 -7.49 6.20
C ALA A 11 18.07 -7.55 7.11
N THR A 12 19.00 -6.60 6.98
CA THR A 12 20.21 -6.54 7.82
C THR A 12 19.93 -6.14 9.26
N SER A 13 18.87 -5.36 9.55
CA SER A 13 18.53 -4.95 10.92
C SER A 13 17.92 -6.05 11.79
N THR A 14 17.33 -7.09 11.19
CA THR A 14 16.62 -8.14 11.95
C THR A 14 17.53 -9.28 12.43
N GLN A 15 18.76 -9.42 11.91
CA GLN A 15 19.68 -10.51 12.29
C GLN A 15 20.55 -10.22 13.53
N GLY A 16 20.40 -9.07 14.20
CA GLY A 16 21.26 -8.66 15.32
C GLY A 16 20.89 -9.17 16.72
N ALA A 17 19.78 -9.90 16.91
CA ALA A 17 19.21 -10.17 18.24
C ALA A 17 18.99 -11.67 18.56
N THR A 18 19.93 -12.56 18.26
CA THR A 18 19.93 -13.91 18.85
C THR A 18 21.37 -14.38 19.15
N LYS A 19 21.95 -13.91 20.26
CA LYS A 19 23.15 -14.52 20.83
C LYS A 19 23.07 -14.54 22.36
N GLY A 20 22.61 -15.66 22.91
CA GLY A 20 22.70 -15.94 24.35
C GLY A 20 21.95 -17.20 24.79
N GLY A 21 22.67 -18.23 25.25
CA GLY A 21 22.22 -19.05 26.38
C GLY A 21 21.67 -20.47 26.15
N ARG A 22 22.59 -21.43 25.96
CA ARG A 22 22.61 -22.87 26.32
C ARG A 22 21.45 -23.54 27.12
N ARG A 23 21.13 -24.75 26.63
CA ARG A 23 20.87 -26.06 27.29
C ARG A 23 19.60 -26.27 28.11
N GLY A 24 18.74 -27.16 27.62
CA GLY A 24 17.78 -27.95 28.42
C GLY A 24 16.99 -28.89 27.52
N GLY A 25 17.20 -30.20 27.66
CA GLY A 25 16.48 -31.23 26.91
C GLY A 25 15.15 -31.60 27.55
N GLY A 26 14.18 -31.93 26.70
CA GLY A 26 12.89 -32.52 27.04
C GLY A 26 12.25 -32.95 25.73
N VAL A 27 11.96 -34.25 25.59
CA VAL A 27 11.36 -34.84 24.39
C VAL A 27 9.94 -35.22 24.77
N ASP A 28 8.97 -34.42 24.35
CA ASP A 28 7.55 -34.75 24.42
C ASP A 28 6.89 -34.53 23.05
N SER A 29 6.57 -35.66 22.44
CA SER A 29 5.83 -35.78 21.20
C SER A 29 4.40 -35.28 21.39
N SER A 30 4.09 -34.10 20.85
CA SER A 30 2.73 -33.77 20.44
C SER A 30 2.78 -33.01 19.11
N SER A 31 2.09 -33.56 18.12
CA SER A 31 1.95 -33.04 16.78
C SER A 31 1.23 -31.69 16.82
N SER A 32 2.00 -30.61 16.89
CA SER A 32 1.52 -29.27 16.57
C SER A 32 1.67 -29.08 15.07
N MET A 33 0.55 -28.80 14.38
CA MET A 33 0.57 -28.28 13.03
C MET A 33 1.36 -26.98 13.05
N SER A 34 2.64 -27.04 12.65
CA SER A 34 3.46 -25.88 12.41
C SER A 34 2.95 -25.20 11.13
N GLY A 35 1.88 -24.43 11.26
CA GLY A 35 1.62 -23.34 10.34
C GLY A 35 2.83 -22.43 10.41
N ALA A 36 3.67 -22.47 9.36
CA ALA A 36 4.87 -21.65 9.25
C ALA A 36 4.49 -20.18 9.07
N ALA A 37 4.04 -19.55 10.16
CA ALA A 37 3.82 -18.11 10.27
C ALA A 37 5.18 -17.41 10.28
N GLY A 38 5.79 -17.28 9.11
CA GLY A 38 7.07 -16.60 8.92
C GLY A 38 7.42 -16.30 7.46
N GLY A 39 6.73 -16.90 6.49
CA GLY A 39 6.97 -16.69 5.05
C GLY A 39 5.95 -15.79 4.33
N GLU A 40 4.77 -15.55 4.91
CA GLU A 40 3.62 -14.98 4.16
C GLU A 40 3.53 -13.45 4.14
N ALA A 41 4.45 -12.72 4.78
CA ALA A 41 4.34 -11.26 4.92
C ALA A 41 4.96 -10.44 3.76
N ARG A 42 5.16 -11.03 2.56
CA ARG A 42 5.77 -10.31 1.42
C ARG A 42 5.12 -10.73 0.08
N ILE A 43 4.85 -9.73 -0.76
CA ILE A 43 4.31 -9.90 -2.11
C ILE A 43 5.43 -9.65 -3.13
N PRO A 44 5.81 -10.63 -3.98
CA PRO A 44 6.79 -10.44 -5.03
C PRO A 44 6.20 -9.68 -6.24
N LEU A 45 7.06 -9.02 -7.01
CA LEU A 45 6.73 -8.46 -8.33
C LEU A 45 6.80 -9.58 -9.39
N PRO A 46 5.99 -9.53 -10.47
CA PRO A 46 4.94 -8.56 -10.74
C PRO A 46 3.63 -8.90 -10.01
N PHE A 47 2.83 -7.88 -9.71
CA PHE A 47 1.49 -8.06 -9.14
C PHE A 47 0.52 -6.97 -9.60
N VAL A 48 -0.78 -7.21 -9.35
CA VAL A 48 -1.85 -6.21 -9.48
C VAL A 48 -2.64 -6.17 -8.19
N VAL A 49 -3.10 -4.99 -7.79
CA VAL A 49 -3.96 -4.79 -6.62
C VAL A 49 -5.35 -4.37 -7.08
N VAL A 50 -6.36 -5.10 -6.62
CA VAL A 50 -7.76 -4.71 -6.76
C VAL A 50 -8.23 -4.18 -5.41
N SER A 51 -8.52 -2.88 -5.36
CA SER A 51 -8.99 -2.17 -4.17
C SER A 51 -10.48 -1.90 -4.28
N THR A 52 -11.22 -2.07 -3.19
CA THR A 52 -12.64 -1.72 -3.13
C THR A 52 -13.01 -1.27 -1.72
N SER A 53 -14.22 -0.73 -1.55
CA SER A 53 -14.76 -0.42 -0.22
C SER A 53 -14.81 -1.67 0.67
N ASN A 54 -14.54 -1.50 1.95
CA ASN A 54 -14.59 -2.59 2.93
C ASN A 54 -15.99 -3.20 3.13
N GLN A 55 -17.04 -2.52 2.68
CA GLN A 55 -18.43 -3.01 2.71
C GLN A 55 -18.82 -3.81 1.45
N THR A 56 -17.92 -3.90 0.46
CA THR A 56 -18.21 -4.58 -0.81
C THR A 56 -18.31 -6.09 -0.60
N ILE A 57 -19.37 -6.69 -1.13
CA ILE A 57 -19.48 -8.15 -1.25
C ILE A 57 -18.76 -8.57 -2.53
N ILE A 58 -17.83 -9.52 -2.40
CA ILE A 58 -17.04 -10.05 -3.51
C ILE A 58 -17.39 -11.53 -3.67
N GLN A 59 -17.95 -11.89 -4.82
CA GLN A 59 -18.11 -13.29 -5.21
C GLN A 59 -16.92 -13.67 -6.08
N CYS A 60 -16.27 -14.78 -5.75
CA CYS A 60 -15.08 -15.27 -6.44
C CYS A 60 -15.37 -16.69 -6.93
N GLU A 61 -15.24 -16.90 -8.23
CA GLU A 61 -15.33 -18.20 -8.87
C GLU A 61 -14.00 -18.48 -9.56
N MET A 62 -13.40 -19.64 -9.29
CA MET A 62 -12.10 -20.01 -9.83
C MET A 62 -12.23 -21.33 -10.56
N SER A 63 -11.70 -21.38 -11.79
CA SER A 63 -11.63 -22.64 -12.54
C SER A 63 -10.84 -23.70 -11.76
N GLU A 64 -11.12 -24.97 -12.01
CA GLU A 64 -10.47 -26.08 -11.31
C GLU A 64 -8.95 -26.08 -11.52
N ASP A 65 -8.51 -25.71 -12.73
CA ASP A 65 -7.10 -25.59 -13.12
C ASP A 65 -6.45 -24.27 -12.71
N ARG A 66 -7.20 -23.35 -12.09
CA ARG A 66 -6.74 -22.05 -11.60
C ARG A 66 -6.22 -21.11 -12.68
N ALA A 67 -6.58 -21.35 -13.94
CA ALA A 67 -6.23 -20.46 -15.04
C ALA A 67 -7.13 -19.23 -15.07
N ASP A 68 -8.41 -19.39 -14.74
CA ASP A 68 -9.43 -18.34 -14.87
C ASP A 68 -10.10 -18.06 -13.52
N VAL A 69 -10.00 -16.81 -13.07
CA VAL A 69 -10.71 -16.30 -11.89
C VAL A 69 -11.76 -15.29 -12.35
N PHE A 70 -12.99 -15.44 -11.88
CA PHE A 70 -14.06 -14.48 -12.06
C PHE A 70 -14.41 -13.82 -10.72
N PHE A 71 -14.34 -12.49 -10.70
CA PHE A 71 -14.72 -11.70 -9.53
C PHE A 71 -15.95 -10.85 -9.85
N ASN A 72 -17.00 -10.99 -9.04
CA ASN A 72 -18.18 -10.14 -9.09
C ASN A 72 -18.24 -9.29 -7.83
N PHE A 73 -18.18 -7.97 -8.03
CA PHE A 73 -18.18 -6.98 -6.96
C PHE A 73 -19.55 -6.32 -6.87
N SER A 74 -20.11 -6.22 -5.66
CA SER A 74 -21.37 -5.50 -5.43
C SER A 74 -21.23 -3.96 -5.52
N SER A 75 -20.02 -3.45 -5.70
CA SER A 75 -19.69 -2.03 -5.71
C SER A 75 -18.48 -1.77 -6.62
N ALA A 76 -18.21 -0.50 -6.93
CA ALA A 76 -17.08 -0.11 -7.75
C ALA A 76 -15.74 -0.51 -7.11
N PHE A 77 -14.77 -0.85 -7.95
CA PHE A 77 -13.42 -1.23 -7.56
C PHE A 77 -12.39 -0.47 -8.40
N GLU A 78 -11.15 -0.44 -7.93
CA GLU A 78 -9.99 0.15 -8.59
C GLU A 78 -8.94 -0.94 -8.83
N ILE A 79 -8.36 -0.95 -10.03
CA ILE A 79 -7.23 -1.82 -10.37
C ILE A 79 -5.98 -0.96 -10.46
N ASN A 80 -4.95 -1.34 -9.71
CA ASN A 80 -3.68 -0.63 -9.64
C ASN A 80 -2.56 -1.61 -9.95
N ASP A 81 -1.70 -1.27 -10.90
CA ASP A 81 -0.52 -2.08 -11.20
C ASP A 81 0.59 -1.89 -10.16
N ASP A 82 1.60 -2.75 -10.19
CA ASP A 82 2.71 -2.66 -9.26
C ASP A 82 3.46 -1.32 -9.35
N ASN A 83 3.65 -0.75 -10.54
CA ASN A 83 4.34 0.52 -10.74
C ASN A 83 3.63 1.68 -10.03
N GLU A 84 2.32 1.75 -10.15
CA GLU A 84 1.50 2.76 -9.49
C GLU A 84 1.58 2.63 -7.96
N ILE A 85 1.53 1.41 -7.44
CA ILE A 85 1.72 1.15 -6.01
C ILE A 85 3.12 1.57 -5.55
N LEU A 86 4.17 1.24 -6.32
CA LEU A 86 5.54 1.63 -6.01
C LEU A 86 5.73 3.16 -6.03
N LYS A 87 5.07 3.87 -6.94
CA LYS A 87 5.06 5.35 -6.97
C LYS A 87 4.40 5.91 -5.72
N ARG A 88 3.22 5.41 -5.33
CA ARG A 88 2.51 5.83 -4.10
C ARG A 88 3.32 5.55 -2.83
N MET A 89 4.10 4.47 -2.81
CA MET A 89 5.06 4.16 -1.74
C MET A 89 6.29 5.07 -1.72
N GLY A 90 6.40 6.03 -2.63
CA GLY A 90 7.56 6.91 -2.76
C GLY A 90 8.81 6.22 -3.32
N MET A 91 8.69 5.03 -3.91
CA MET A 91 9.84 4.28 -4.45
C MET A 91 10.33 4.84 -5.79
N ALA A 92 9.55 5.73 -6.42
CA ALA A 92 9.93 6.40 -7.67
C ALA A 92 10.70 7.73 -7.45
N ARG A 93 11.02 8.07 -6.20
CA ARG A 93 11.64 9.35 -5.84
C ARG A 93 12.99 9.16 -5.16
N VAL A 94 13.77 10.24 -5.14
CA VAL A 94 15.02 10.37 -4.39
C VAL A 94 14.99 11.60 -3.50
N ASN A 95 15.75 11.55 -2.39
CA ASN A 95 15.88 12.69 -1.49
C ASN A 95 17.09 13.58 -1.85
N LYS A 96 18.10 13.00 -2.50
CA LYS A 96 19.33 13.70 -2.87
C LYS A 96 19.77 13.36 -4.28
N TYR A 97 20.45 14.31 -4.92
CA TYR A 97 21.01 14.13 -6.27
C TYR A 97 22.11 13.07 -6.30
N GLU A 98 22.92 12.95 -5.25
CA GLU A 98 23.99 11.94 -5.15
C GLU A 98 23.44 10.51 -5.33
N ASP A 99 22.25 10.23 -4.77
CA ASP A 99 21.60 8.93 -4.89
C ASP A 99 21.13 8.65 -6.33
N LEU A 100 20.87 9.67 -7.16
CA LEU A 100 20.42 9.46 -8.54
C LEU A 100 21.50 8.86 -9.43
N VAL A 101 22.75 9.26 -9.22
CA VAL A 101 23.88 8.84 -10.04
C VAL A 101 24.10 7.32 -9.92
N ASP A 102 23.81 6.74 -8.76
CA ASP A 102 23.86 5.28 -8.54
C ASP A 102 22.65 4.54 -9.14
N LEU A 103 21.52 5.24 -9.27
CA LEU A 103 20.26 4.65 -9.69
C LEU A 103 20.06 4.71 -11.20
N ILE A 104 20.51 5.77 -11.85
CA ILE A 104 20.21 6.12 -13.24
C ILE A 104 21.49 6.60 -13.93
N PRO A 105 21.77 6.17 -15.18
CA PRO A 105 22.90 6.69 -15.95
C PRO A 105 22.92 8.22 -16.02
N PRO A 106 24.10 8.88 -15.89
CA PRO A 106 24.20 10.34 -15.84
C PRO A 106 23.54 11.06 -17.01
N ASP A 107 23.61 10.50 -18.21
CA ASP A 107 23.05 11.09 -19.42
C ASP A 107 21.52 11.17 -19.40
N LEU A 108 20.86 10.33 -18.59
CA LEU A 108 19.41 10.29 -18.47
C LEU A 108 18.87 11.24 -17.39
N ILE A 109 19.74 11.76 -16.52
CA ILE A 109 19.33 12.63 -15.40
C ILE A 109 18.64 13.90 -15.89
N ARG A 110 19.09 14.46 -17.01
CA ARG A 110 18.51 15.68 -17.60
C ARG A 110 17.07 15.52 -18.09
N TYR A 111 16.60 14.28 -18.26
CA TYR A 111 15.24 13.97 -18.71
C TYR A 111 14.31 13.63 -17.56
N LEU A 112 14.82 13.65 -16.32
CA LEU A 112 14.00 13.29 -15.16
C LEU A 112 13.00 14.42 -14.86
N PRO A 113 11.72 14.06 -14.63
CA PRO A 113 10.74 15.01 -14.15
C PRO A 113 11.17 15.66 -12.82
N PRO A 114 10.86 16.94 -12.57
CA PRO A 114 11.12 17.59 -11.29
C PRO A 114 10.54 16.83 -10.09
N GLU A 115 9.44 16.09 -10.28
CA GLU A 115 8.73 15.32 -9.26
C GLU A 115 9.53 14.11 -8.74
N VAL A 116 10.60 13.71 -9.43
CA VAL A 116 11.53 12.67 -8.96
C VAL A 116 12.30 13.15 -7.73
N TYR A 117 12.47 14.46 -7.57
CA TYR A 117 13.07 15.08 -6.40
C TYR A 117 11.97 15.40 -5.37
N ASN A 118 12.14 14.93 -4.13
CA ASN A 118 11.24 15.32 -3.04
C ASN A 118 11.46 16.80 -2.66
N ASN A 119 10.57 17.67 -3.13
CA ASN A 119 10.28 18.93 -2.45
C ASN A 119 9.00 18.75 -1.62
N SER A 120 9.20 18.52 -0.32
CA SER A 120 8.22 18.60 0.76
C SER A 120 7.16 17.48 0.89
N VAL A 121 7.05 17.03 2.13
CA VAL A 121 6.12 16.04 2.66
C VAL A 121 4.74 16.68 2.75
N GLU A 122 3.76 16.18 2.00
CA GLU A 122 2.34 16.47 2.30
C GLU A 122 1.45 15.27 1.97
N GLY A 123 1.71 14.19 2.70
CA GLY A 123 0.74 13.13 2.98
C GLY A 123 0.33 13.22 4.45
N ALA A 124 -0.19 14.38 4.87
CA ALA A 124 -0.85 14.54 6.16
C ALA A 124 -2.35 14.54 5.91
N SER A 125 -3.00 13.46 6.34
CA SER A 125 -4.44 13.31 6.53
C SER A 125 -5.12 14.63 6.95
N LYS A 126 -5.94 15.22 6.08
CA LYS A 126 -6.94 16.20 6.52
C LYS A 126 -8.24 15.44 6.77
N ALA A 127 -8.48 15.16 8.05
CA ALA A 127 -9.75 14.69 8.57
C ALA A 127 -10.88 15.63 8.11
N ALA A 128 -11.98 15.03 7.65
CA ALA A 128 -13.23 15.73 7.44
C ALA A 128 -13.79 16.20 8.79
N PRO A 129 -14.27 17.45 8.94
CA PRO A 129 -15.17 17.78 10.01
C PRO A 129 -16.60 17.39 9.60
N ALA A 130 -17.18 16.45 10.35
CA ALA A 130 -18.60 16.17 10.33
C ALA A 130 -19.38 17.25 11.07
N THR A 131 -20.58 17.53 10.55
CA THR A 131 -21.79 18.00 11.25
C THR A 131 -21.90 19.51 11.55
N GLN A 132 -22.81 20.17 10.83
CA GLN A 132 -24.01 20.74 11.44
C GLN A 132 -25.17 20.71 10.45
N ALA A 133 -26.28 20.12 10.92
CA ALA A 133 -27.55 20.03 10.25
C ALA A 133 -28.45 21.24 10.59
N SER A 134 -29.46 21.43 9.74
CA SER A 134 -30.74 22.13 9.96
C SER A 134 -30.78 23.64 9.72
N SER A 135 -31.36 24.04 8.59
CA SER A 135 -32.67 24.72 8.58
C SER A 135 -33.17 24.92 7.13
N GLU A 136 -34.13 24.09 6.72
CA GLU A 136 -35.15 24.50 5.77
C GLU A 136 -36.21 25.31 6.54
N THR A 137 -36.74 26.40 5.96
CA THR A 137 -38.19 26.61 5.73
C THR A 137 -38.49 28.05 5.25
N GLN A 138 -39.00 28.11 4.01
CA GLN A 138 -39.96 29.05 3.40
C GLN A 138 -39.60 30.52 3.12
N GLN A 139 -39.50 30.78 1.80
CA GLN A 139 -39.96 32.02 1.17
C GLN A 139 -41.50 32.06 1.19
N LEU A 140 -42.08 33.17 1.65
CA LEU A 140 -43.39 33.60 1.17
C LEU A 140 -43.39 35.11 0.94
N LEU A 141 -43.81 35.46 -0.26
CA LEU A 141 -43.84 36.78 -0.87
C LEU A 141 -44.79 37.72 -0.14
N HIS A 142 -44.29 38.87 0.33
CA HIS A 142 -45.16 40.02 0.60
C HIS A 142 -45.30 40.82 -0.68
N GLY A 143 -46.37 40.52 -1.43
CA GLY A 143 -46.89 41.36 -2.48
C GLY A 143 -47.56 42.60 -1.88
N THR A 144 -47.14 43.75 -2.38
CA THR A 144 -47.83 45.04 -2.33
C THR A 144 -49.25 44.94 -2.86
N SER A 145 -50.24 45.51 -2.16
CA SER A 145 -51.22 46.47 -2.71
C SER A 145 -52.36 46.77 -1.71
N LEU A 146 -52.63 48.09 -1.56
CA LEU A 146 -53.76 48.81 -0.96
C LEU A 146 -53.93 48.76 0.58
#